data_AF-A0A523YEC6-F1
#
_entry.id   AF-A0A523YEC6-F1
#
_cell.length_a   1.000
_cell.length_b   1.000
_cell.length_c   1.000
_cell.angle_alpha   90.00
_cell.angle_beta   90.00
_cell.angle_gamma   90.00
#
_symmetry.space_group_name_H-M   'P 1'
#
loop_
_entity.id
_entity.type
_entity.pdbx_description
1 polymer ?
#
loop_
_entity_poly.entity_id
_entity_poly.type
_entity_poly.pdbx_seq_one_letter_code
_entity_poly.pdbx_strand_id
1 'polypeptide(L)'
;MPFSDEEIYTAVQNNLHKVSAYVSSHGGNIHLLGVKDAIIYIELGGTCGGCSMSLMTTKMVVRRELRELIHPELDVINVDGTPENELPEDCYMEKVEHVSEVKKEGLMDKVKKLF
;
A
#
# COMPACT_ATOMS: atom_id res chain seq x y z
N MET A 1 -10.69 -18.79 -5.96
CA MET A 1 -9.47 -18.06 -6.38
C MET A 1 -8.47 -19.01 -7.03
N PRO A 2 -7.95 -18.71 -8.25
CA PRO A 2 -7.01 -19.57 -8.96
C PRO A 2 -5.52 -19.21 -8.76
N PHE A 3 -5.20 -18.13 -8.04
CA PHE A 3 -3.84 -17.63 -7.80
C PHE A 3 -3.41 -17.85 -6.36
N SER A 4 -2.11 -18.03 -6.13
CA SER A 4 -1.53 -18.08 -4.78
C SER A 4 -1.40 -16.68 -4.16
N ASP A 5 -1.26 -16.61 -2.84
CA ASP A 5 -1.08 -15.34 -2.14
C ASP A 5 0.22 -14.62 -2.56
N GLU A 6 1.27 -15.37 -2.91
CA GLU A 6 2.53 -14.85 -3.46
C GLU A 6 2.33 -14.19 -4.83
N GLU A 7 1.58 -14.83 -5.73
CA GLU A 7 1.29 -14.29 -7.05
C GLU A 7 0.45 -13.02 -6.94
N ILE A 8 -0.56 -13.02 -6.06
CA ILE A 8 -1.41 -11.85 -5.81
C ILE A 8 -0.56 -10.73 -5.20
N TYR A 9 0.26 -11.02 -4.21
CA TYR A 9 1.14 -10.02 -3.59
C TYR A 9 2.03 -9.36 -4.63
N THR A 10 2.70 -10.14 -5.47
CA THR A 10 3.56 -9.66 -6.55
C THR A 10 2.77 -8.81 -7.55
N ALA A 11 1.57 -9.23 -7.93
CA ALA A 11 0.69 -8.48 -8.82
C ALA A 11 0.26 -7.13 -8.21
N VAL A 12 -0.05 -7.11 -6.91
CA VAL A 12 -0.40 -5.90 -6.17
C VAL A 12 0.80 -4.97 -6.10
N GLN A 13 1.98 -5.46 -5.69
CA GLN A 13 3.22 -4.68 -5.61
C GLN A 13 3.54 -3.99 -6.95
N ASN A 14 3.42 -4.72 -8.06
CA ASN A 14 3.64 -4.18 -9.40
C ASN A 14 2.61 -3.13 -9.84
N ASN A 15 1.39 -3.14 -9.28
CA ASN A 15 0.31 -2.23 -9.66
C ASN A 15 -0.01 -1.14 -8.61
N LEU A 16 0.58 -1.23 -7.42
CA LEU A 16 0.27 -0.35 -6.29
C LEU A 16 0.51 1.12 -6.63
N HIS A 17 1.53 1.41 -7.46
CA HIS A 17 1.86 2.77 -7.90
C HIS A 17 0.70 3.48 -8.65
N LYS A 18 -0.14 2.72 -9.38
CA LYS A 18 -1.30 3.28 -10.09
C LYS A 18 -2.38 3.72 -9.10
N VAL A 19 -2.58 2.91 -8.05
CA VAL A 19 -3.57 3.16 -7.00
C VAL A 19 -3.08 4.26 -6.04
N SER A 20 -1.79 4.26 -5.71
CA SER A 20 -1.20 5.25 -4.80
C SER A 20 -1.31 6.67 -5.33
N ALA A 21 -1.29 6.87 -6.66
CA ALA A 21 -1.45 8.20 -7.25
C ALA A 21 -2.79 8.85 -6.88
N TYR A 22 -3.89 8.06 -6.85
CA TYR A 22 -5.20 8.52 -6.40
C TYR A 22 -5.20 8.84 -4.91
N VAL A 23 -4.66 7.95 -4.07
CA VAL A 23 -4.63 8.17 -2.62
C VAL A 23 -3.80 9.41 -2.26
N SER A 24 -2.64 9.56 -2.89
CA SER A 24 -1.73 10.71 -2.68
C SER A 24 -2.31 12.04 -3.13
N SER A 25 -3.10 12.07 -4.22
CA SER A 25 -3.75 13.32 -4.67
C SER A 25 -4.80 13.83 -3.67
N HIS A 26 -5.33 12.95 -2.82
CA HIS A 26 -6.24 13.26 -1.73
C HIS A 26 -5.53 13.46 -0.37
N GLY A 27 -4.19 13.47 -0.34
CA GLY A 27 -3.38 13.71 0.86
C GLY A 27 -3.14 12.47 1.74
N GLY A 28 -3.43 11.27 1.23
CA GLY A 28 -3.17 10.01 1.92
C GLY A 28 -1.91 9.30 1.41
N ASN A 29 -1.60 8.16 2.03
CA ASN A 29 -0.64 7.19 1.52
C ASN A 29 -1.20 5.77 1.70
N ILE A 30 -0.67 4.82 0.93
CA ILE A 30 -1.03 3.40 1.01
C ILE A 30 0.23 2.56 1.18
N HIS A 31 0.21 1.61 2.10
CA HIS A 31 1.28 0.63 2.29
C HIS A 31 0.69 -0.77 2.18
N LEU A 32 1.32 -1.63 1.39
CA LEU A 32 0.96 -3.05 1.32
C LEU A 32 1.60 -3.77 2.50
N LEU A 33 0.78 -4.41 3.33
CA LEU A 33 1.26 -5.20 4.46
C LEU A 33 1.43 -6.66 4.06
N GLY A 34 0.40 -7.24 3.43
CA GLY A 34 0.45 -8.63 3.02
C GLY A 34 -0.80 -9.08 2.28
N VAL A 35 -0.81 -10.35 1.89
CA VAL A 35 -1.95 -11.00 1.25
C VAL A 35 -2.22 -12.33 1.95
N LYS A 36 -3.49 -12.64 2.18
CA LYS A 36 -3.93 -13.95 2.67
C LYS A 36 -5.28 -14.30 2.09
N ASP A 37 -5.44 -15.51 1.56
CA ASP A 37 -6.72 -16.02 1.05
C ASP A 37 -7.40 -15.04 0.07
N ALA A 38 -6.62 -14.42 -0.83
CA ALA A 38 -7.08 -13.38 -1.76
C ALA A 38 -7.55 -12.05 -1.13
N ILE A 39 -7.32 -11.87 0.17
CA ILE A 39 -7.55 -10.62 0.90
C ILE A 39 -6.23 -9.87 1.00
N ILE A 40 -6.24 -8.64 0.53
CA ILE A 40 -5.09 -7.75 0.52
C ILE A 40 -5.16 -6.85 1.76
N TYR A 41 -4.14 -6.93 2.59
CA TYR A 41 -4.03 -6.12 3.80
C TYR A 41 -3.16 -4.91 3.50
N ILE A 42 -3.74 -3.74 3.70
CA ILE A 42 -3.08 -2.46 3.49
C ILE A 42 -3.15 -1.61 4.74
N GLU A 43 -2.25 -0.64 4.84
CA GLU A 43 -2.35 0.47 5.78
C GLU A 43 -2.56 1.77 5.00
N LEU A 44 -3.66 2.46 5.28
CA LEU A 44 -3.94 3.80 4.76
C LEU A 44 -3.47 4.85 5.77
N GLY A 45 -2.55 5.70 5.35
CA GLY A 45 -2.02 6.80 6.17
C GLY A 45 -2.41 8.20 5.64
N GLY A 46 -1.87 9.23 6.29
CA GLY A 46 -2.04 10.63 5.90
C GLY A 46 -3.37 11.21 6.36
N THR A 47 -3.92 12.16 5.59
CA THR A 47 -5.21 12.80 5.90
C THR A 47 -6.37 11.79 5.97
N CYS A 48 -6.23 10.66 5.30
CA CYS A 48 -7.19 9.55 5.29
C CYS A 48 -7.31 8.82 6.65
N GLY A 49 -6.30 8.89 7.52
CA GLY A 49 -6.30 8.19 8.81
C GLY A 49 -7.20 8.82 9.89
N GLY A 50 -7.66 10.07 9.69
CA GLY A 50 -8.39 10.83 10.72
C GLY A 50 -9.91 10.96 10.52
N CYS A 51 -10.45 10.60 9.36
CA CYS A 51 -11.87 10.76 9.03
C CYS A 51 -12.48 9.47 8.49
N SER A 52 -13.38 8.85 9.27
CA SER A 52 -13.96 7.53 8.99
C SER A 52 -14.66 7.44 7.62
N MET A 53 -15.30 8.52 7.17
CA MET A 53 -15.97 8.54 5.86
C MET A 53 -14.97 8.50 4.70
N SER A 54 -13.86 9.24 4.81
CA SER A 54 -12.82 9.28 3.79
C SER A 54 -12.08 7.94 3.69
N LEU A 55 -11.88 7.26 4.82
CA LEU A 55 -11.27 5.93 4.84
C LEU A 55 -12.10 4.91 4.05
N MET A 56 -13.43 4.91 4.23
CA MET A 56 -14.33 3.98 3.56
C MET A 56 -14.35 4.20 2.04
N THR A 57 -14.41 5.44 1.58
CA THR A 57 -14.43 5.77 0.14
C THR A 57 -13.10 5.44 -0.52
N THR A 58 -11.97 5.80 0.12
CA THR A 58 -10.64 5.47 -0.40
C THR A 58 -10.43 3.96 -0.48
N LYS A 59 -10.79 3.20 0.56
CA LYS A 59 -10.72 1.73 0.54
C LYS A 59 -11.54 1.14 -0.61
N MET A 60 -12.74 1.66 -0.86
CA MET A 60 -13.59 1.20 -1.95
C MET A 60 -12.97 1.44 -3.32
N VAL A 61 -12.35 2.62 -3.53
CA VAL A 61 -11.64 2.92 -4.77
C VAL A 61 -10.45 1.98 -4.93
N VAL A 62 -9.60 1.84 -3.92
CA VAL A 62 -8.44 0.93 -3.95
C VAL A 62 -8.86 -0.50 -4.31
N ARG A 63 -9.90 -1.02 -3.67
CA ARG A 63 -10.46 -2.33 -3.99
C ARG A 63 -10.92 -2.43 -5.44
N ARG A 64 -11.66 -1.43 -5.94
CA ARG A 64 -12.14 -1.43 -7.32
C ARG A 64 -10.99 -1.48 -8.32
N GLU A 65 -9.99 -0.62 -8.14
CA GLU A 65 -8.83 -0.54 -9.03
C GLU A 65 -8.03 -1.85 -9.02
N LEU A 66 -7.78 -2.44 -7.84
CA LEU A 66 -7.08 -3.72 -7.73
C LEU A 66 -7.87 -4.88 -8.36
N ARG A 67 -9.21 -4.85 -8.26
CA ARG A 67 -10.07 -5.82 -8.95
C ARG A 67 -10.01 -5.71 -10.46
N GLU A 68 -9.98 -4.48 -10.98
CA GLU A 68 -9.87 -4.21 -12.41
C GLU A 68 -8.49 -4.59 -12.96
N LEU A 69 -7.43 -4.40 -12.18
CA LEU A 69 -6.05 -4.65 -12.59
C LEU A 69 -5.61 -6.10 -12.44
N ILE A 70 -6.15 -6.84 -11.47
CA ILE A 70 -5.65 -8.17 -11.08
C ILE A 70 -6.76 -9.21 -11.20
N HIS A 71 -7.79 -9.14 -10.35
CA HIS A 71 -8.88 -10.12 -10.35
C HIS A 71 -10.14 -9.64 -9.61
N PRO A 72 -11.36 -9.86 -10.15
CA PRO A 72 -12.60 -9.34 -9.56
C PRO A 72 -12.96 -9.90 -8.17
N GLU A 73 -12.44 -11.08 -7.80
CA GLU A 73 -12.71 -11.72 -6.51
C GLU A 73 -11.87 -11.16 -5.34
N LEU A 74 -10.89 -10.30 -5.60
CA LEU A 74 -10.01 -9.76 -4.54
C LEU A 74 -10.79 -8.94 -3.51
N ASP A 75 -10.36 -8.98 -2.25
CA ASP A 75 -10.82 -8.05 -1.23
C ASP A 75 -9.66 -7.26 -0.63
N VAL A 76 -9.98 -6.15 0.03
CA VAL A 76 -9.03 -5.23 0.63
C VAL A 76 -9.51 -4.87 2.05
N ILE A 77 -8.62 -5.07 3.02
CA ILE A 77 -8.80 -4.68 4.41
C ILE A 77 -7.76 -3.61 4.75
N ASN A 78 -8.23 -2.54 5.38
CA ASN A 78 -7.34 -1.54 5.95
C ASN A 78 -7.05 -1.89 7.41
N VAL A 79 -5.81 -2.17 7.73
CA VAL A 79 -5.36 -2.42 9.10
C VAL A 79 -5.31 -1.10 9.85
N ASP A 80 -6.16 -0.96 10.87
CA ASP A 80 -6.32 0.27 11.67
C ASP A 80 -6.11 0.05 13.18
N GLY A 81 -5.66 -1.15 13.57
CA GLY A 81 -5.44 -1.53 14.97
C GLY A 81 -6.73 -1.85 15.73
N THR A 82 -7.89 -1.92 15.06
CA THR A 82 -9.10 -2.48 15.65
C THR A 82 -9.10 -4.01 15.55
N PRO A 83 -9.76 -4.73 16.48
CA PRO A 83 -9.82 -6.19 16.48
C PRO A 83 -10.45 -6.77 15.20
N GLU A 84 -11.25 -5.97 14.49
CA GLU A 84 -11.96 -6.37 13.28
C GLU A 84 -11.07 -6.29 12.03
N ASN A 85 -9.95 -5.55 12.10
CA ASN A 85 -9.06 -5.28 10.97
C ASN A 85 -7.60 -5.54 11.35
N GLU A 86 -7.31 -6.66 12.01
CA GLU A 86 -5.94 -7.05 12.33
C GLU A 86 -5.26 -7.76 11.15
N LEU A 87 -3.93 -7.62 11.07
CA LEU A 87 -3.11 -8.36 10.11
C LEU A 87 -2.95 -9.82 10.60
N PRO A 88 -3.31 -10.83 9.79
CA PRO A 88 -3.10 -12.23 10.17
C PRO A 88 -1.61 -12.57 10.29
N GLU A 89 -1.22 -13.36 11.29
CA GLU A 89 0.16 -13.79 11.51
C GLU A 89 0.72 -14.65 10.37
N ASP A 90 -0.15 -15.33 9.63
CA ASP A 90 0.15 -16.23 8.52
C ASP A 90 -0.03 -15.58 7.14
N CYS A 91 -0.14 -14.24 7.07
CA CYS A 91 -0.20 -13.56 5.78
C CYS A 91 1.13 -13.68 5.00
N TYR A 92 1.02 -13.79 3.68
CA TYR A 92 2.18 -13.67 2.80
C TYR A 92 2.65 -12.22 2.79
N MET A 93 3.89 -12.03 3.21
CA MET A 93 4.62 -10.77 3.11
C MET A 93 5.94 -11.07 2.43
N GLU A 94 6.30 -10.30 1.42
CA GLU A 94 7.67 -10.35 0.93
C GLU A 94 8.58 -9.81 2.05
N LYS A 95 9.47 -10.67 2.55
CA LYS A 95 10.56 -10.23 3.42
C LYS A 95 11.45 -9.33 2.58
N VAL A 96 11.21 -8.04 2.65
CA VAL A 96 12.12 -7.05 2.07
C VAL A 96 13.43 -7.18 2.83
N GLU A 97 14.37 -7.98 2.32
CA GLU A 97 15.78 -7.80 2.65
C GLU A 97 16.12 -6.36 2.26
N HIS A 98 16.33 -5.53 3.28
CA HIS A 98 16.81 -4.15 3.24
C HIS A 98 17.45 -3.73 1.90
N VAL A 99 16.66 -3.19 0.96
CA VAL A 99 17.17 -2.22 -0.01
C VAL A 99 16.71 -0.85 0.44
N SER A 100 17.44 -0.34 1.43
CA SER A 100 17.45 1.08 1.74
C SER A 100 18.07 1.84 0.57
N GLU A 101 17.29 2.18 -0.45
CA GLU A 101 17.57 3.35 -1.27
C GLU A 101 16.70 4.50 -0.77
N VAL A 102 17.10 5.00 0.39
CA VAL A 102 16.85 6.40 0.74
C VAL A 102 17.54 7.22 -0.37
N LYS A 103 16.79 7.77 -1.32
CA LYS A 103 17.25 8.90 -2.13
C LYS A 103 17.43 10.12 -1.23
N LYS A 104 18.53 10.12 -0.46
CA LYS A 104 19.20 11.34 0.00
C LYS A 104 19.95 11.89 -1.20
N GLU A 105 19.26 12.58 -2.10
CA GLU A 105 19.97 13.50 -2.98
C GLU A 105 20.32 14.73 -2.14
N GLY A 106 21.63 14.87 -1.89
CA GLY A 106 22.21 15.80 -0.94
C GLY A 106 21.86 17.25 -1.25
N LEU A 107 21.09 17.86 -0.35
CA LEU A 107 21.20 19.28 -0.06
C LEU A 107 22.62 19.52 0.50
N MET A 108 23.36 20.46 -0.12
CA MET A 108 24.61 21.11 0.35
C MET A 108 25.97 20.67 -0.23
N ASP A 109 26.20 20.84 -1.54
CA ASP A 109 27.57 21.03 -2.09
C ASP A 109 27.60 22.12 -3.19
N LYS A 110 27.17 23.35 -2.87
CA LYS A 110 27.50 24.54 -3.69
C LYS A 110 28.04 25.74 -2.90
N VAL A 111 28.50 25.55 -1.66
CA VAL A 111 29.16 26.59 -0.84
C VAL A 111 30.67 26.28 -0.65
N LYS A 112 31.33 25.75 -1.68
CA LYS A 112 32.79 25.53 -1.68
C LYS A 112 33.55 26.02 -2.92
N LYS A 113 32.91 26.85 -3.75
CA LYS A 113 33.61 27.69 -4.77
C LYS A 113 33.45 29.18 -4.47
N LEU A 114 33.67 29.50 -3.19
CA LEU A 114 34.07 30.83 -2.71
C LEU A 114 35.60 30.87 -2.53
N PHE A 115 36.30 30.15 -3.41
CA PHE A 115 37.67 30.42 -3.84
C PHE A 115 37.60 30.84 -5.30
#